data_AF-A0A7W0GNJ4-F1
#
_entry.id   AF-A0A7W0GNJ4-F1
#
_cell.length_a   1.000
_cell.length_b   1.000
_cell.length_c   1.000
_cell.angle_alpha   90.00
_cell.angle_beta   90.00
_cell.angle_gamma   90.00
#
_symmetry.space_group_name_H-M   'P 1'
#
loop_
_entity.id
_entity.type
_entity.pdbx_description
1 polymer ?
#
loop_
_entity_poly.entity_id
_entity_poly.type
_entity_poly.pdbx_seq_one_letter_code
_entity_poly.pdbx_strand_id
1 'polypeptide(L)'
;MDNSRRSFIRRSSLFGAAGLLAGSKAVSAQHEGHVMPKPQAPPKTDNRPPASGGQVLVHSPDVPKLPWTMDNGVKVFRLDPEVVKVQLIPGKEMYAWGYSGSVPGPTVEVNEGDRVRFIVTNKLPEATTMHWHGLEVPLNMDGVPFISQPLIEPGQTFVYEYTVHQNGTFFYHSQGKIRD
;
A
#
# COMPACT_ATOMS: atom_id res chain seq x y z
N MET A 1 -10.25 38.22 3.76
CA MET A 1 -11.63 38.47 4.22
C MET A 1 -12.50 37.36 3.65
N ASP A 2 -13.31 36.77 4.51
CA ASP A 2 -13.84 35.40 4.47
C ASP A 2 -14.74 35.05 3.29
N ASN A 3 -14.63 33.80 2.80
CA ASN A 3 -15.73 33.09 2.16
C ASN A 3 -16.15 31.92 3.06
N SER A 4 -17.15 32.22 3.89
CA SER A 4 -17.71 31.35 4.92
C SER A 4 -18.50 30.19 4.31
N ARG A 5 -18.11 28.98 4.70
CA ARG A 5 -18.94 27.78 4.71
C ARG A 5 -20.23 28.07 5.49
N ARG A 6 -21.41 27.77 4.94
CA ARG A 6 -22.71 27.46 5.60
C ARG A 6 -23.89 28.04 4.81
N SER A 7 -24.52 27.20 3.98
CA SER A 7 -25.88 27.44 3.49
C SER A 7 -26.49 26.12 3.06
N PHE A 8 -27.08 25.35 3.99
CA PHE A 8 -28.04 24.30 3.57
C PHE A 8 -29.08 23.87 4.61
N ILE A 9 -29.29 24.58 5.72
CA ILE A 9 -30.39 24.23 6.64
C ILE A 9 -31.18 25.49 7.01
N ARG A 10 -32.30 25.71 6.31
CA ARG A 10 -33.46 26.40 6.90
C ARG A 10 -34.72 26.12 6.08
N ARG A 11 -35.83 25.97 6.83
CA ARG A 11 -37.25 25.71 6.46
C ARG A 11 -37.58 24.22 6.58
N SER A 12 -38.49 23.78 7.44
CA SER A 12 -39.65 24.48 8.02
C SER A 12 -40.22 23.70 9.21
N SER A 13 -40.55 24.42 10.27
CA SER A 13 -41.40 23.99 11.38
C SER A 13 -42.80 24.59 11.20
N LEU A 14 -43.87 23.78 11.31
CA LEU A 14 -45.06 23.98 12.19
C LEU A 14 -46.35 23.29 11.69
N PHE A 15 -47.22 22.98 12.66
CA PHE A 15 -48.57 22.38 12.66
C PHE A 15 -48.58 20.84 12.64
N GLY A 16 -49.19 20.11 13.58
CA GLY A 16 -50.08 20.42 14.70
C GLY A 16 -50.45 19.10 15.41
N ALA A 17 -50.88 19.15 16.67
CA ALA A 17 -51.24 17.98 17.47
C ALA A 17 -52.66 17.47 17.18
N ALA A 18 -52.84 16.15 17.01
CA ALA A 18 -54.05 15.39 17.33
C ALA A 18 -53.76 13.88 17.17
N GLY A 19 -54.08 13.08 18.19
CA GLY A 19 -53.82 11.64 18.19
C GLY A 19 -54.86 10.81 17.44
N LEU A 20 -54.51 9.55 17.13
CA LEU A 20 -55.35 8.35 17.18
C LEU A 20 -54.51 7.13 16.77
N LEU A 21 -54.59 6.07 17.59
CA LEU A 21 -53.98 4.76 17.39
C LEU A 21 -54.56 4.07 16.15
N ALA A 22 -53.73 3.63 15.19
CA ALA A 22 -54.07 2.53 14.28
C ALA A 22 -52.84 1.98 13.53
N GLY A 23 -52.50 0.72 13.80
CA GLY A 23 -52.03 -0.23 12.79
C GLY A 23 -50.61 -0.07 12.26
N SER A 24 -49.66 -0.74 12.91
CA SER A 24 -48.39 -1.13 12.28
C SER A 24 -48.67 -2.06 11.09
N LYS A 25 -48.68 -1.55 9.86
CA LYS A 25 -48.44 -2.40 8.68
C LYS A 25 -46.95 -2.38 8.39
N ALA A 26 -46.24 -3.33 9.01
CA ALA A 26 -44.91 -3.70 8.57
C ALA A 26 -44.99 -4.12 7.09
N VAL A 27 -44.16 -3.52 6.26
CA VAL A 27 -43.90 -4.01 4.91
C VAL A 27 -43.16 -5.33 5.08
N SER A 28 -43.85 -6.44 4.82
CA SER A 28 -43.21 -7.77 4.81
C SER A 28 -42.40 -7.88 3.53
N ALA A 29 -41.09 -7.67 3.63
CA ALA A 29 -40.16 -8.10 2.59
C ALA A 29 -40.03 -9.63 2.68
N GLN A 30 -40.36 -10.32 1.58
CA GLN A 30 -40.07 -11.74 1.42
C GLN A 30 -38.55 -11.93 1.42
N HIS A 31 -38.02 -12.60 2.44
CA HIS A 31 -36.64 -13.09 2.47
C HIS A 31 -36.71 -14.61 2.54
N GLU A 32 -36.39 -15.27 1.42
CA GLU A 32 -35.98 -16.66 1.42
C GLU A 32 -34.74 -16.80 2.33
N GLY A 33 -34.83 -17.69 3.31
CA GLY A 33 -33.84 -17.82 4.38
C GLY A 33 -32.43 -18.07 3.86
N HIS A 34 -31.60 -17.03 3.86
CA HIS A 34 -30.15 -17.18 3.91
C HIS A 34 -29.75 -17.04 5.38
N VAL A 35 -29.27 -18.14 5.96
CA VAL A 35 -28.65 -18.12 7.28
C VAL A 35 -27.39 -17.24 7.19
N MET A 36 -27.48 -16.02 7.70
CA MET A 36 -26.31 -15.15 7.86
C MET A 36 -25.35 -15.82 8.86
N PRO A 37 -24.07 -16.05 8.50
CA PRO A 37 -23.08 -16.49 9.46
C PRO A 37 -23.01 -15.46 10.60
N LYS A 38 -22.99 -15.94 11.86
CA LYS A 38 -22.74 -15.06 13.02
C LYS A 38 -21.45 -14.26 12.79
N PRO A 39 -21.41 -12.97 13.19
CA PRO A 39 -20.16 -12.19 13.17
C PRO A 39 -19.08 -12.95 13.94
N GLN A 40 -18.03 -13.36 13.24
CA GLN A 40 -16.84 -13.90 13.89
C GLN A 40 -16.17 -12.78 14.67
N ALA A 41 -15.75 -13.09 15.90
CA ALA A 41 -14.98 -12.18 16.72
C ALA A 41 -13.73 -11.71 15.94
N PRO A 42 -13.25 -10.47 16.18
CA PRO A 42 -12.01 -10.00 15.58
C PRO A 42 -10.89 -11.03 15.85
N PRO A 43 -10.00 -11.27 14.86
CA PRO A 43 -8.91 -12.21 15.05
C PRO A 43 -8.12 -11.82 16.29
N LYS A 44 -7.89 -12.78 17.19
CA LYS A 44 -7.07 -12.57 18.38
C LYS A 44 -5.71 -12.08 17.91
N THR A 45 -5.25 -10.95 18.44
CA THR A 45 -3.89 -10.49 18.25
C THR A 45 -2.95 -11.59 18.74
N ASP A 46 -2.26 -12.23 17.80
CA ASP A 46 -1.29 -13.25 18.11
C ASP A 46 -0.03 -12.58 18.64
N ASN A 47 0.13 -12.60 19.96
CA ASN A 47 1.32 -12.06 20.64
C ASN A 47 2.50 -13.05 20.57
N ARG A 48 2.52 -13.98 19.61
CA ARG A 48 3.69 -14.82 19.37
C ARG A 48 4.86 -13.93 18.95
N PRO A 49 6.03 -14.03 19.61
CA PRO A 49 7.23 -13.38 19.12
C PRO A 49 7.50 -13.83 17.68
N PRO A 50 8.04 -12.94 16.82
CA PRO A 50 8.31 -13.29 15.42
C PRO A 50 9.14 -14.57 15.40
N ALA A 51 8.68 -15.54 14.61
CA ALA A 51 9.33 -16.84 14.51
C ALA A 51 10.79 -16.63 14.15
N SER A 52 11.68 -16.85 15.12
CA SER A 52 13.10 -16.93 14.85
C SER A 52 13.34 -18.21 14.07
N GLY A 53 13.73 -18.09 12.80
CA GLY A 53 14.45 -19.16 12.11
C GLY A 53 13.66 -19.95 11.07
N GLY A 54 13.40 -19.33 9.92
CA GLY A 54 13.26 -20.01 8.64
C GLY A 54 13.57 -19.00 7.55
N GLN A 55 14.69 -19.17 6.84
CA GLN A 55 14.98 -18.32 5.68
C GLN A 55 13.87 -18.54 4.65
N VAL A 56 13.34 -17.44 4.09
CA VAL A 56 12.50 -17.48 2.90
C VAL A 56 13.31 -18.21 1.81
N LEU A 57 12.87 -19.43 1.44
CA LEU A 57 13.52 -20.26 0.41
C LEU A 57 13.16 -19.76 -0.99
N VAL A 58 13.32 -18.46 -1.24
CA VAL A 58 13.21 -17.89 -2.58
C VAL A 58 14.61 -17.81 -3.16
N HIS A 59 14.78 -18.40 -4.34
CA HIS A 59 15.98 -18.26 -5.14
C HIS A 59 15.65 -17.38 -6.33
N SER A 60 16.29 -16.21 -6.40
CA SER A 60 16.26 -15.33 -7.57
C SER A 60 17.64 -15.42 -8.23
N PRO A 61 17.84 -16.32 -9.21
CA PRO A 61 19.11 -16.39 -9.93
C PRO A 61 19.47 -15.02 -10.48
N ASP A 62 20.73 -14.63 -10.33
CA ASP A 62 21.31 -13.42 -10.93
C ASP A 62 20.70 -12.08 -10.50
N VAL A 63 19.81 -12.09 -9.49
CA VAL A 63 19.23 -10.88 -8.89
C VAL A 63 19.75 -10.72 -7.45
N PRO A 64 20.37 -9.57 -7.10
CA PRO A 64 20.84 -9.35 -5.74
C PRO A 64 19.69 -9.30 -4.75
N LYS A 65 19.90 -9.79 -3.53
CA LYS A 65 18.96 -9.58 -2.42
C LYS A 65 19.13 -8.18 -1.86
N LEU A 66 18.03 -7.49 -1.57
CA LEU A 66 18.08 -6.17 -0.96
C LEU A 66 18.45 -6.30 0.54
N PRO A 67 19.57 -5.72 0.98
CA PRO A 67 19.94 -5.75 2.38
C PRO A 67 18.96 -4.93 3.23
N TRP A 68 18.82 -5.32 4.49
CA TRP A 68 18.00 -4.61 5.46
C TRP A 68 18.66 -4.56 6.83
N THR A 69 18.18 -3.63 7.64
CA THR A 69 18.53 -3.50 9.05
C THR A 69 17.28 -3.61 9.92
N MET A 70 17.44 -3.95 11.20
CA MET A 70 16.33 -3.97 12.14
C MET A 70 16.34 -2.67 12.97
N ASP A 71 15.22 -1.97 13.01
CA ASP A 71 15.00 -0.79 13.85
C ASP A 71 13.70 -0.96 14.65
N ASN A 72 13.82 -1.21 15.96
CA ASN A 72 12.67 -1.31 16.87
C ASN A 72 11.56 -2.28 16.39
N GLY A 73 11.95 -3.44 15.86
CA GLY A 73 11.02 -4.45 15.33
C GLY A 73 10.50 -4.18 13.90
N VAL A 74 11.06 -3.16 13.22
CA VAL A 74 10.78 -2.86 11.81
C VAL A 74 11.97 -3.25 10.95
N LYS A 75 11.74 -4.04 9.90
CA LYS A 75 12.75 -4.31 8.86
C LYS A 75 12.87 -3.09 7.94
N VAL A 76 14.02 -2.44 7.97
CA VAL A 76 14.29 -1.20 7.22
C VAL A 76 15.13 -1.50 6.00
N PHE A 77 14.60 -1.13 4.84
CA PHE A 77 15.21 -1.26 3.52
C PHE A 77 15.49 0.13 2.92
N ARG A 78 16.52 0.23 2.09
CA ARG A 78 16.72 1.37 1.19
C ARG A 78 16.55 0.89 -0.25
N LEU A 79 15.62 1.48 -0.99
CA LEU A 79 15.26 1.05 -2.33
C LEU A 79 15.14 2.27 -3.24
N ASP A 80 16.29 2.78 -3.68
CA ASP A 80 16.38 4.04 -4.40
C ASP A 80 16.25 3.81 -5.92
N PRO A 81 15.29 4.42 -6.64
CA PRO A 81 15.30 4.41 -8.09
C PRO A 81 16.45 5.28 -8.61
N GLU A 82 17.24 4.76 -9.54
CA GLU A 82 18.44 5.42 -10.06
C GLU A 82 18.83 4.96 -11.47
N VAL A 83 19.67 5.76 -12.15
CA VAL A 83 20.23 5.38 -13.46
C VAL A 83 21.32 4.34 -13.24
N VAL A 84 21.16 3.17 -13.85
CA VAL A 84 22.12 2.07 -13.80
C VAL A 84 22.65 1.75 -15.18
N LYS A 85 23.94 1.40 -15.26
CA LYS A 85 24.57 0.91 -16.49
C LYS A 85 24.46 -0.61 -16.51
N VAL A 86 23.85 -1.17 -17.54
CA VAL A 86 23.59 -2.62 -17.65
C VAL A 86 24.02 -3.15 -19.01
N GLN A 87 24.34 -4.44 -19.05
CA GLN A 87 24.64 -5.18 -20.27
C GLN A 87 23.63 -6.31 -20.42
N LEU A 88 22.58 -6.09 -21.20
CA LEU A 88 21.55 -7.11 -21.44
C LEU A 88 21.99 -8.17 -22.45
N ILE A 89 22.87 -7.80 -23.39
CA ILE A 89 23.49 -8.72 -24.35
C ILE A 89 25.01 -8.49 -24.38
N PRO A 90 25.82 -9.55 -24.55
CA PRO A 90 27.27 -9.44 -24.51
C PRO A 90 27.80 -8.33 -25.42
N GLY A 91 28.65 -7.47 -24.85
CA GLY A 91 29.30 -6.39 -25.59
C GLY A 91 28.42 -5.16 -25.88
N LYS A 92 27.14 -5.13 -25.49
CA LYS A 92 26.30 -3.92 -25.61
C LYS A 92 25.83 -3.41 -24.26
N GLU A 93 26.39 -2.28 -23.86
CA GLU A 93 25.97 -1.57 -22.66
C GLU A 93 24.84 -0.58 -22.97
N MET A 94 23.94 -0.41 -22.02
CA MET A 94 22.89 0.61 -22.05
C MET A 94 22.68 1.20 -20.66
N TYR A 95 22.12 2.42 -20.62
CA TYR A 95 21.61 2.99 -19.39
C TYR A 95 20.14 2.61 -19.24
N ALA A 96 19.78 2.14 -18.06
CA ALA A 96 18.42 1.84 -17.66
C ALA A 96 18.10 2.56 -16.35
N TRP A 97 16.82 2.72 -16.05
CA TRP A 97 16.39 3.13 -14.72
C TRP A 97 16.09 1.88 -13.93
N GLY A 98 16.86 1.68 -12.86
CA GLY A 98 16.79 0.53 -11.98
C GLY A 98 16.51 0.97 -10.56
N TYR A 99 16.67 0.01 -9.65
CA TYR A 99 16.54 0.25 -8.22
C TYR A 99 17.81 -0.25 -7.53
N SER A 100 18.43 0.61 -6.73
CA SER A 100 19.57 0.27 -5.85
C SER A 100 20.68 -0.53 -6.56
N GLY A 101 21.08 -0.04 -7.74
CA GLY A 101 22.24 -0.51 -8.50
C GLY A 101 21.97 -1.61 -9.53
N SER A 102 20.74 -2.13 -9.67
CA SER A 102 20.46 -3.22 -10.60
C SER A 102 19.18 -3.07 -11.42
N VAL A 103 19.16 -3.74 -12.58
CA VAL A 103 17.97 -4.09 -13.37
C VAL A 103 18.08 -5.58 -13.73
N PRO A 104 17.15 -6.45 -13.31
CA PRO A 104 16.03 -6.18 -12.41
C PRO A 104 16.48 -5.58 -11.07
N GLY A 105 15.59 -4.83 -10.40
CA GLY A 105 15.84 -4.34 -9.05
C GLY A 105 16.05 -5.50 -8.07
N PRO A 106 16.68 -5.26 -6.90
CA PRO A 106 17.01 -6.32 -5.96
C PRO A 106 15.75 -7.00 -5.39
N THR A 107 15.87 -8.29 -5.09
CA THR A 107 14.83 -9.10 -4.46
C THR A 107 14.63 -8.68 -3.00
N VAL A 108 13.39 -8.40 -2.63
CA VAL A 108 13.00 -8.13 -1.25
C VAL A 108 12.44 -9.42 -0.63
N GLU A 109 13.00 -9.85 0.50
CA GLU A 109 12.55 -11.04 1.22
C GLU A 109 12.05 -10.65 2.61
N VAL A 110 10.78 -10.93 2.86
CA VAL A 110 10.08 -10.63 4.12
C VAL A 110 9.18 -11.81 4.46
N ASN A 111 8.87 -11.96 5.74
CA ASN A 111 7.91 -12.93 6.24
C ASN A 111 6.54 -12.26 6.40
N GLU A 112 5.47 -13.04 6.26
CA GLU A 112 4.16 -12.61 6.72
C GLU A 112 4.22 -12.23 8.21
N GLY A 113 3.60 -11.12 8.57
CA GLY A 113 3.64 -10.51 9.90
C GLY A 113 4.77 -9.50 10.11
N ASP A 114 5.77 -9.42 9.22
CA ASP A 114 6.82 -8.42 9.33
C ASP A 114 6.25 -7.00 9.18
N ARG A 115 6.68 -6.09 10.06
CA ARG A 115 6.57 -4.65 9.82
C ARG A 115 7.78 -4.20 9.01
N VAL A 116 7.54 -3.58 7.87
CA VAL A 116 8.57 -3.19 6.92
C VAL A 116 8.57 -1.68 6.71
N ARG A 117 9.75 -1.11 6.51
CA ARG A 117 9.95 0.30 6.15
C ARG A 117 10.88 0.39 4.95
N PHE A 118 10.40 0.93 3.84
CA PHE A 118 11.23 1.25 2.67
C PHE A 118 11.50 2.74 2.64
N ILE A 119 12.76 3.12 2.72
CA ILE A 119 13.23 4.47 2.51
C ILE A 119 13.61 4.59 1.03
N VAL A 120 12.85 5.37 0.28
CA VAL A 120 12.95 5.49 -1.17
C VAL A 120 13.40 6.90 -1.50
N THR A 121 14.65 7.07 -1.92
CA THR A 121 15.18 8.36 -2.38
C THR A 121 15.24 8.36 -3.89
N ASN A 122 14.52 9.27 -4.53
CA ASN A 122 14.51 9.35 -5.98
C ASN A 122 15.82 9.96 -6.50
N LYS A 123 16.68 9.15 -7.11
CA LYS A 123 17.94 9.60 -7.74
C LYS A 123 17.83 9.74 -9.25
N LEU A 124 16.62 9.60 -9.81
CA LEU A 124 16.35 9.82 -11.23
C LEU A 124 16.19 11.33 -11.52
N PRO A 125 16.36 11.74 -12.80
CA PRO A 125 16.08 13.10 -13.22
C PRO A 125 14.58 13.41 -13.37
N GLU A 126 13.70 12.41 -13.23
CA GLU A 126 12.23 12.56 -13.34
C GLU A 126 11.54 12.14 -12.04
N ALA A 127 10.38 12.75 -11.78
CA ALA A 127 9.54 12.42 -10.64
C ALA A 127 8.93 11.02 -10.79
N THR A 128 8.84 10.26 -9.70
CA THR A 128 8.34 8.87 -9.73
C THR A 128 7.65 8.50 -8.43
N THR A 129 7.00 7.35 -8.37
CA THR A 129 6.56 6.71 -7.12
C THR A 129 6.77 5.21 -7.21
N MET A 130 6.70 4.48 -6.10
CA MET A 130 6.79 3.01 -6.08
C MET A 130 5.45 2.39 -5.73
N HIS A 131 4.98 1.46 -6.54
CA HIS A 131 3.79 0.66 -6.30
C HIS A 131 4.14 -0.79 -5.98
N TRP A 132 3.41 -1.37 -5.03
CA TRP A 132 3.58 -2.73 -4.52
C TRP A 132 2.58 -3.68 -5.18
N HIS A 133 2.87 -4.09 -6.41
CA HIS A 133 1.92 -4.81 -7.23
C HIS A 133 1.49 -6.16 -6.62
N GLY A 134 0.19 -6.26 -6.36
CA GLY A 134 -0.45 -7.43 -5.78
C GLY A 134 -0.40 -7.50 -4.25
N LEU A 135 0.36 -6.62 -3.59
CA LEU A 135 0.34 -6.50 -2.14
C LEU A 135 -0.83 -5.63 -1.68
N GLU A 136 -1.60 -6.15 -0.74
CA GLU A 136 -2.56 -5.35 0.02
C GLU A 136 -1.79 -4.47 1.01
N VAL A 137 -1.75 -3.17 0.74
CA VAL A 137 -1.12 -2.17 1.60
C VAL A 137 -2.13 -1.07 1.98
N PRO A 138 -1.92 -0.32 3.08
CA PRO A 138 -2.72 0.86 3.37
C PRO A 138 -2.73 1.82 2.17
N LEU A 139 -3.87 2.49 1.92
CA LEU A 139 -4.03 3.33 0.73
C LEU A 139 -2.86 4.30 0.57
N ASN A 140 -2.47 5.03 1.62
CA ASN A 140 -1.38 6.01 1.60
C ASN A 140 0.04 5.42 1.42
N MET A 141 0.18 4.10 1.27
CA MET A 141 1.43 3.38 1.01
C MET A 141 1.41 2.68 -0.36
N ASP A 142 0.32 2.79 -1.12
CA ASP A 142 0.11 2.07 -2.37
C ASP A 142 0.92 2.62 -3.56
N GLY A 143 1.33 3.88 -3.51
CA GLY A 143 2.15 4.46 -4.58
C GLY A 143 1.44 4.84 -5.86
N VAL A 144 0.12 4.98 -5.89
CA VAL A 144 -0.60 5.55 -7.03
C VAL A 144 -0.59 7.08 -6.95
N PRO A 145 0.05 7.78 -7.91
CA PRO A 145 0.15 9.22 -7.90
C PRO A 145 -1.21 9.90 -7.88
N PHE A 146 -1.32 10.95 -7.06
CA PHE A 146 -2.51 11.80 -6.90
C PHE A 146 -3.77 11.08 -6.39
N ILE A 147 -3.70 9.78 -6.13
CA ILE A 147 -4.75 9.00 -5.45
C ILE A 147 -4.28 8.65 -4.04
N SER A 148 -3.16 7.96 -3.90
CA SER A 148 -2.63 7.59 -2.59
C SER A 148 -1.52 8.51 -2.08
N GLN A 149 -0.72 9.08 -2.98
CA GLN A 149 0.38 9.98 -2.60
C GLN A 149 0.75 10.97 -3.72
N PRO A 150 1.44 12.08 -3.41
CA PRO A 150 2.15 12.87 -4.40
C PRO A 150 3.32 12.10 -5.03
N LEU A 151 3.80 12.59 -6.19
CA LEU A 151 5.04 12.12 -6.79
C LEU A 151 6.25 12.39 -5.87
N ILE A 152 7.24 11.51 -5.91
CA ILE A 152 8.56 11.71 -5.31
C ILE A 152 9.43 12.45 -6.33
N GLU A 153 9.61 13.75 -6.11
CA GLU A 153 10.43 14.59 -6.98
C GLU A 153 11.92 14.17 -6.96
N PRO A 154 12.72 14.51 -7.99
CA PRO A 154 14.16 14.27 -8.00
C PRO A 154 14.86 14.76 -6.71
N GLY A 155 15.65 13.88 -6.10
CA GLY A 155 16.37 14.11 -4.85
C GLY A 155 15.50 14.03 -3.58
N GLN A 156 14.18 13.87 -3.70
CA GLN A 156 13.29 13.73 -2.55
C GLN A 156 13.20 12.28 -2.07
N THR A 157 12.79 12.13 -0.81
CA THR A 157 12.60 10.83 -0.16
C THR A 157 11.16 10.65 0.26
N PHE A 158 10.62 9.45 0.03
CA PHE A 158 9.38 8.99 0.63
C PHE A 158 9.64 7.72 1.46
N VAL A 159 8.86 7.56 2.53
CA VAL A 159 8.96 6.39 3.40
C VAL A 159 7.67 5.59 3.31
N TYR A 160 7.77 4.37 2.77
CA TYR A 160 6.69 3.40 2.80
C TYR A 160 6.82 2.56 4.06
N GLU A 161 5.79 2.50 4.89
CA GLU A 161 5.81 1.68 6.09
C GLU A 161 4.46 0.99 6.31
N TYR A 162 4.47 -0.34 6.39
CA TYR A 162 3.27 -1.16 6.57
C TYR A 162 3.64 -2.53 7.16
N THR A 163 2.62 -3.25 7.64
CA THR A 163 2.76 -4.65 8.05
C THR A 163 2.35 -5.54 6.89
N VAL A 164 3.16 -6.53 6.56
CA VAL A 164 2.85 -7.52 5.52
C VAL A 164 1.92 -8.58 6.09
N HIS A 165 0.73 -8.75 5.51
CA HIS A 165 -0.24 -9.79 5.94
C HIS A 165 -0.55 -10.81 4.84
N GLN A 166 0.18 -10.77 3.72
CA GLN A 166 0.05 -11.72 2.62
C GLN A 166 1.36 -12.46 2.39
N ASN A 167 1.27 -13.71 1.93
CA ASN A 167 2.41 -14.52 1.52
C ASN A 167 2.30 -14.85 0.02
N GLY A 168 3.43 -14.84 -0.69
CA GLY A 168 3.47 -15.11 -2.12
C GLY A 168 4.61 -14.41 -2.84
N THR A 169 4.58 -14.46 -4.16
CA THR A 169 5.51 -13.74 -5.03
C THR A 169 4.81 -12.52 -5.60
N PHE A 170 5.32 -11.34 -5.26
CA PHE A 170 4.82 -10.05 -5.71
C PHE A 170 5.95 -9.30 -6.42
N PHE A 171 5.66 -8.12 -6.97
CA PHE A 171 6.69 -7.26 -7.54
C PHE A 171 6.42 -5.81 -7.19
N TYR A 172 7.48 -5.02 -7.19
CA TYR A 172 7.37 -3.57 -7.10
C TYR A 172 7.74 -2.96 -8.45
N HIS A 173 7.14 -1.83 -8.76
CA HIS A 173 7.49 -1.08 -9.95
C HIS A 173 7.20 0.40 -9.75
N SER A 174 7.71 1.21 -10.68
CA SER A 174 7.34 2.60 -10.72
C SER A 174 5.86 2.74 -11.05
N GLN A 175 5.18 3.66 -10.39
CA GLN A 175 3.87 4.13 -10.79
C GLN A 175 3.96 5.65 -10.94
N GLY A 176 3.27 6.24 -11.91
CA GLY A 176 3.52 7.64 -12.28
C GLY A 176 4.67 7.80 -13.27
N LYS A 177 4.96 9.06 -13.63
CA LYS A 177 5.50 9.29 -14.96
C LYS A 177 6.97 8.85 -15.09
N ILE A 178 7.15 7.77 -15.84
CA ILE A 178 8.36 7.47 -16.58
C ILE A 178 8.11 7.99 -18.01
N ARG A 179 8.77 9.11 -18.33
CA ARG A 179 8.85 9.89 -19.57
C ARG A 179 7.60 10.62 -20.08
N ASP A 180 7.89 11.73 -20.76
CA ASP A 180 7.00 12.50 -21.63
C ASP A 180 6.76 11.82 -22.98
#